data_AF-A0A3A9EDY4-F1
#
_entry.id   AF-A0A3A9EDY4-F1
#
_cell.length_a   1.000
_cell.length_b   1.000
_cell.length_c   1.000
_cell.angle_alpha   90.00
_cell.angle_beta   90.00
_cell.angle_gamma   90.00
#
_symmetry.space_group_name_H-M   'P 1'
#
loop_
_entity.id
_entity.type
_entity.pdbx_description
1 polymer ?
#
loop_
_entity_poly.entity_id
_entity_poly.type
_entity_poly.pdbx_seq_one_letter_code
_entity_poly.pdbx_strand_id
1 'polypeptide(L)'
;YSQSLYNLKDAAKMLNFLQANNIMDITGLDEKFKAMIGEQLDIQGKLKPVERRLGTLKKHIEQADIYFKYKGKKPLTETEQILFTTAKDYLKGVMNGKTTIPTKAWKEEYTKLTAERKTLNQRYLALKEEVKEAEKIRKSVYSILRQEQREQQPHRAQDIER
;
A
#
# COMPACT_ATOMS: atom_id res chain seq x y z
N TYR A 1 34.59 -10.32 19.69
CA TYR A 1 33.80 -10.51 18.47
C TYR A 1 33.91 -9.25 17.64
N SER A 2 34.89 -9.18 16.75
CA SER A 2 34.94 -8.06 15.80
C SER A 2 33.74 -8.22 14.87
N GLN A 3 32.89 -7.21 14.86
CA GLN A 3 31.68 -7.09 14.04
C GLN A 3 32.06 -6.87 12.55
N SER A 4 33.19 -7.41 12.11
CA SER A 4 33.82 -7.13 10.84
C SER A 4 33.60 -8.32 9.92
N LEU A 5 32.65 -8.17 8.99
CA LEU A 5 32.14 -9.10 7.97
C LEU A 5 30.73 -9.64 8.28
N TYR A 6 29.74 -8.80 7.97
CA TYR A 6 28.76 -9.10 6.92
C TYR A 6 28.86 -10.52 6.35
N ASN A 7 27.83 -11.35 6.56
CA ASN A 7 27.72 -12.63 5.88
C ASN A 7 27.88 -12.40 4.36
N LEU A 8 28.66 -13.25 3.67
CA LEU A 8 28.82 -13.22 2.21
C LEU A 8 27.47 -13.12 1.47
N LYS A 9 26.42 -13.72 2.05
CA LYS A 9 25.05 -13.62 1.54
C LYS A 9 24.49 -12.18 1.56
N ASP A 10 24.77 -11.42 2.63
CA ASP A 10 24.30 -10.03 2.76
C ASP A 10 25.10 -9.09 1.85
N ALA A 11 26.40 -9.34 1.71
CA ALA A 11 27.25 -8.63 0.74
C ALA A 11 26.80 -8.89 -0.70
N ALA A 12 26.48 -10.14 -1.06
CA ALA A 12 25.94 -10.48 -2.37
C ALA A 12 24.58 -9.81 -2.63
N LYS A 13 23.68 -9.79 -1.64
CA LYS A 13 22.39 -9.10 -1.74
C LYS A 13 22.55 -7.60 -1.95
N MET A 14 23.45 -6.97 -1.18
CA MET A 14 23.79 -5.56 -1.36
C MET A 14 24.31 -5.28 -2.76
N LEU A 15 25.32 -6.04 -3.23
CA LEU A 15 25.90 -5.87 -4.55
C LEU A 15 24.84 -6.02 -5.65
N ASN A 16 24.04 -7.07 -5.59
CA ASN A 16 22.96 -7.31 -6.56
C ASN A 16 21.95 -6.17 -6.60
N PHE A 17 21.54 -5.65 -5.44
CA PHE A 17 20.61 -4.52 -5.36
C PHE A 17 21.20 -3.25 -5.96
N LEU A 18 22.46 -2.93 -5.63
CA LEU A 18 23.13 -1.74 -6.15
C LEU A 18 23.29 -1.83 -7.67
N GLN A 19 23.73 -2.98 -8.19
CA GLN A 19 23.88 -3.23 -9.63
C GLN A 19 22.53 -3.17 -10.37
N ALA A 20 21.51 -3.86 -9.87
CA ALA A 20 20.19 -3.90 -10.50
C ALA A 20 19.53 -2.51 -10.58
N ASN A 21 19.93 -1.58 -9.70
CA ASN A 21 19.42 -0.22 -9.65
C ASN A 21 20.41 0.84 -10.16
N ASN A 22 21.56 0.43 -10.70
CA ASN A 22 22.64 1.33 -11.17
C ASN A 22 23.09 2.35 -10.11
N ILE A 23 23.15 1.93 -8.85
CA ILE A 23 23.55 2.77 -7.72
C ILE A 23 25.07 2.71 -7.57
N MET A 24 25.72 3.84 -7.76
CA MET A 24 27.19 3.95 -7.70
C MET A 24 27.70 4.54 -6.38
N ASP A 25 26.85 5.26 -5.65
CA ASP A 25 27.21 5.96 -4.42
C ASP A 25 26.07 6.00 -3.40
N ILE A 26 26.37 6.56 -2.22
CA ILE A 26 25.42 6.66 -1.11
C ILE A 26 24.26 7.60 -1.42
N THR A 27 24.50 8.62 -2.26
CA THR A 27 23.48 9.58 -2.69
C THR A 27 22.42 8.88 -3.53
N GLY A 28 22.84 8.11 -4.53
CA GLY A 28 21.94 7.30 -5.36
C GLY A 28 21.19 6.25 -4.55
N LEU A 29 21.80 5.70 -3.49
CA LEU A 29 21.12 4.78 -2.57
C LEU A 29 19.99 5.46 -1.78
N ASP A 30 20.26 6.65 -1.23
CA ASP A 30 19.25 7.42 -0.49
C ASP A 30 18.15 7.95 -1.42
N GLU A 31 18.48 8.37 -2.64
CA GLU A 31 17.51 8.77 -3.66
C GLU A 31 16.60 7.61 -4.06
N LYS A 32 17.18 6.43 -4.36
CA LYS A 32 16.40 5.22 -4.66
C LYS A 32 15.47 4.87 -3.50
N PHE A 33 15.99 4.88 -2.27
CA PHE A 33 15.19 4.58 -1.09
C PHE A 33 14.03 5.59 -0.92
N LYS A 34 14.31 6.88 -1.08
CA LYS A 34 13.30 7.94 -1.00
C LYS A 34 12.24 7.80 -2.09
N ALA A 35 12.62 7.42 -3.31
CA ALA A 35 11.70 7.13 -4.40
C ALA A 35 10.78 5.94 -4.07
N MET A 36 11.32 4.85 -3.51
CA MET A 36 10.53 3.69 -3.10
C MET A 36 9.51 4.04 -1.99
N ILE A 37 9.92 4.85 -1.01
CA ILE A 37 8.99 5.37 0.02
C ILE A 37 7.91 6.26 -0.61
N GLY A 38 8.29 7.13 -1.56
CA GLY A 38 7.34 7.95 -2.31
C GLY A 38 6.30 7.11 -3.05
N GLU A 39 6.72 6.03 -3.71
CA GLU A 39 5.83 5.11 -4.40
C GLU A 39 4.89 4.37 -3.43
N GLN A 40 5.38 3.96 -2.24
CA GLN A 40 4.51 3.37 -1.21
C GLN A 40 3.40 4.34 -0.79
N LEU A 41 3.74 5.62 -0.57
CA LEU A 41 2.79 6.66 -0.19
C LEU A 41 1.78 6.94 -1.31
N ASP A 42 2.22 6.96 -2.57
CA ASP A 42 1.34 7.11 -3.73
C ASP A 42 0.35 5.94 -3.85
N ILE A 43 0.81 4.70 -3.70
CA ILE A 43 -0.09 3.53 -3.72
C ILE A 43 -1.12 3.60 -2.59
N GLN A 44 -0.70 3.94 -1.37
CA GLN A 44 -1.63 4.16 -0.27
C GLN A 44 -2.61 5.30 -0.55
N GLY A 45 -2.14 6.38 -1.17
CA GLY A 45 -2.95 7.52 -1.61
C GLY A 45 -4.04 7.11 -2.59
N LYS A 46 -3.72 6.22 -3.53
CA LYS A 46 -4.66 5.64 -4.52
C LYS A 46 -5.61 4.61 -3.89
N LEU A 47 -5.15 3.83 -2.92
CA LEU A 47 -5.97 2.80 -2.26
C LEU A 47 -7.13 3.41 -1.47
N LYS A 48 -6.87 4.50 -0.73
CA LYS A 48 -7.87 5.18 0.13
C LYS A 48 -9.18 5.53 -0.59
N PRO A 49 -9.18 6.26 -1.73
CA PRO A 49 -10.42 6.58 -2.44
C PRO A 49 -11.09 5.34 -3.03
N VAL A 50 -10.33 4.35 -3.50
CA VAL A 50 -10.87 3.07 -4.01
C VAL A 50 -11.64 2.34 -2.91
N GLU A 51 -11.06 2.20 -1.72
CA GLU A 51 -11.70 1.54 -0.58
C GLU A 51 -12.95 2.28 -0.11
N ARG A 52 -12.89 3.62 -0.03
CA ARG A 52 -14.06 4.45 0.30
C ARG A 52 -15.18 4.24 -0.70
N ARG A 53 -14.87 4.24 -2.00
CA ARG A 53 -15.87 4.06 -3.06
C ARG A 53 -16.46 2.66 -3.05
N LEU A 54 -15.66 1.63 -2.84
CA LEU A 54 -16.13 0.25 -2.66
C LEU A 54 -17.10 0.13 -1.49
N GLY A 55 -16.82 0.78 -0.35
CA GLY A 55 -17.72 0.81 0.80
C GLY A 55 -19.08 1.46 0.49
N THR A 56 -19.05 2.57 -0.24
CA THR A 56 -20.27 3.26 -0.70
C THR A 56 -21.07 2.40 -1.68
N LEU A 57 -20.42 1.83 -2.70
CA LEU A 57 -21.06 0.97 -3.69
C LEU A 57 -21.66 -0.28 -3.06
N LYS A 58 -20.99 -0.90 -2.08
CA LYS A 58 -21.51 -2.05 -1.35
C LYS A 58 -22.85 -1.72 -0.70
N LYS A 59 -22.95 -0.58 -0.01
CA LYS A 59 -24.22 -0.12 0.59
C LYS A 59 -25.29 0.12 -0.48
N HIS A 60 -24.94 0.76 -1.60
CA HIS A 60 -25.89 0.98 -2.69
C HIS A 60 -26.46 -0.32 -3.26
N ILE A 61 -25.60 -1.31 -3.49
CA ILE A 61 -25.98 -2.61 -4.03
C ILE A 61 -26.86 -3.37 -3.03
N GLU A 62 -26.47 -3.44 -1.75
CA GLU A 62 -27.24 -4.11 -0.70
C GLU A 62 -28.66 -3.53 -0.57
N GLN A 63 -28.79 -2.21 -0.55
CA GLN A 63 -30.09 -1.54 -0.43
C GLN A 63 -30.93 -1.74 -1.70
N ALA A 64 -30.31 -1.74 -2.88
CA ALA A 64 -31.02 -2.08 -4.12
C ALA A 64 -31.52 -3.53 -4.11
N ASP A 65 -30.70 -4.49 -3.69
CA ASP A 65 -31.08 -5.90 -3.65
C ASP A 65 -32.25 -6.11 -2.66
N ILE A 66 -32.27 -5.43 -1.49
CA ILE A 66 -33.40 -5.43 -0.56
C ILE A 66 -34.67 -4.84 -1.21
N TYR A 67 -34.54 -3.68 -1.87
CA TYR A 67 -35.66 -3.03 -2.53
C TYR A 67 -36.29 -3.94 -3.60
N PHE A 68 -35.47 -4.52 -4.49
CA PHE A 68 -35.95 -5.41 -5.54
C PHE A 68 -36.51 -6.74 -5.00
N LYS A 69 -36.01 -7.24 -3.87
CA LYS A 69 -36.52 -8.46 -3.23
C LYS A 69 -37.97 -8.31 -2.75
N TYR A 70 -38.35 -7.16 -2.21
CA TYR A 70 -39.67 -6.95 -1.60
C TYR A 70 -40.61 -6.09 -2.44
N LYS A 71 -40.13 -5.43 -3.50
CA LYS A 71 -40.96 -4.64 -4.40
C LYS A 71 -42.06 -5.51 -5.03
N GLY A 72 -43.32 -5.13 -4.79
CA GLY A 72 -44.48 -5.79 -5.38
C GLY A 72 -44.92 -7.08 -4.68
N LYS A 73 -44.17 -7.57 -3.69
CA LYS A 73 -44.55 -8.75 -2.89
C LYS A 73 -45.68 -8.38 -1.91
N LYS A 74 -46.72 -9.21 -1.84
CA LYS A 74 -47.81 -9.14 -0.85
C LYS A 74 -48.29 -10.55 -0.48
N PRO A 75 -48.48 -10.90 0.81
CA PRO A 75 -48.20 -10.09 2.00
C PRO A 75 -46.69 -9.99 2.30
N LEU A 76 -46.30 -8.95 3.04
CA LEU A 76 -44.97 -8.79 3.64
C LEU A 76 -45.11 -8.88 5.15
N THR A 77 -44.20 -9.58 5.82
CA THR A 77 -44.13 -9.54 7.30
C THR A 77 -43.74 -8.13 7.76
N GLU A 78 -43.99 -7.81 9.03
CA GLU A 78 -43.62 -6.52 9.62
C GLU A 78 -42.12 -6.22 9.44
N THR A 79 -41.26 -7.22 9.66
CA THR A 79 -39.80 -7.08 9.43
C THR A 79 -39.46 -6.80 7.97
N GLU A 80 -40.11 -7.48 7.02
CA GLU A 80 -39.88 -7.23 5.59
C GLU A 80 -40.36 -5.83 5.17
N GLN A 81 -41.45 -5.33 5.76
CA GLN A 81 -41.94 -3.96 5.52
C GLN A 81 -40.94 -2.91 6.01
N ILE A 82 -40.36 -3.10 7.19
CA ILE A 82 -39.33 -2.19 7.74
C ILE A 82 -38.10 -2.17 6.83
N LEU A 83 -37.59 -3.35 6.42
CA LEU A 83 -36.45 -3.46 5.52
C LEU A 83 -36.72 -2.79 4.16
N PHE A 84 -37.88 -3.03 3.57
CA PHE A 84 -38.26 -2.43 2.30
C PHE A 84 -38.36 -0.90 2.39
N THR A 85 -38.97 -0.38 3.46
CA THR A 85 -39.13 1.07 3.66
C THR A 85 -37.78 1.74 3.87
N THR A 86 -36.91 1.15 4.70
CA THR A 86 -35.55 1.62 4.93
C THR A 86 -34.74 1.68 3.63
N ALA A 87 -34.79 0.61 2.82
CA ALA A 87 -34.11 0.56 1.54
C ALA A 87 -34.64 1.59 0.55
N LYS A 88 -35.96 1.76 0.50
CA LYS A 88 -36.63 2.76 -0.35
C LYS A 88 -36.19 4.18 0.01
N ASP A 89 -36.17 4.54 1.29
CA ASP A 89 -35.79 5.87 1.75
C ASP A 89 -34.30 6.15 1.52
N TYR A 90 -33.44 5.17 1.77
CA TYR A 90 -32.02 5.25 1.44
C TYR A 90 -31.80 5.52 -0.06
N LEU A 91 -32.43 4.71 -0.92
CA LEU A 91 -32.29 4.84 -2.36
C LEU A 91 -32.84 6.18 -2.86
N LYS A 92 -33.92 6.71 -2.26
CA LYS A 92 -34.44 8.04 -2.60
C LYS A 92 -33.35 9.12 -2.45
N GLY A 93 -32.56 9.07 -1.38
CA GLY A 93 -31.44 10.00 -1.17
C GLY A 93 -30.30 9.80 -2.16
N VAL A 94 -29.90 8.56 -2.41
CA VAL A 94 -28.79 8.22 -3.34
C VAL A 94 -29.13 8.56 -4.80
N MET A 95 -30.39 8.43 -5.18
CA MET A 95 -30.83 8.58 -6.57
C MET A 95 -30.88 10.03 -7.04
N ASN A 96 -30.94 11.01 -6.15
CA ASN A 96 -30.96 12.46 -6.46
C ASN A 96 -31.87 12.82 -7.66
N GLY A 97 -33.11 12.34 -7.65
CA GLY A 97 -34.09 12.60 -8.71
C GLY A 97 -34.04 11.67 -9.93
N LYS A 98 -33.09 10.74 -10.00
CA LYS A 98 -33.09 9.68 -11.04
C LYS A 98 -34.25 8.71 -10.82
N THR A 99 -34.86 8.26 -11.91
CA THR A 99 -36.03 7.38 -11.90
C THR A 99 -35.69 5.89 -11.87
N THR A 100 -34.50 5.50 -12.34
CA THR A 100 -34.09 4.09 -12.47
C THR A 100 -32.84 3.79 -11.67
N ILE A 101 -32.94 2.85 -10.72
CA ILE A 101 -31.82 2.44 -9.86
C ILE A 101 -30.73 1.80 -10.73
N PRO A 102 -29.51 2.38 -10.79
CA PRO A 102 -28.48 1.95 -11.73
C PRO A 102 -27.67 0.76 -11.19
N THR A 103 -28.36 -0.32 -10.81
CA THR A 103 -27.74 -1.51 -10.18
C THR A 103 -26.65 -2.14 -11.03
N LYS A 104 -26.87 -2.22 -12.36
CA LYS A 104 -25.87 -2.72 -13.31
C LYS A 104 -24.58 -1.90 -13.25
N ALA A 105 -24.69 -0.57 -13.33
CA ALA A 105 -23.54 0.32 -13.28
C ALA A 105 -22.81 0.24 -11.93
N TRP A 106 -23.53 0.15 -10.80
CA TRP A 106 -22.91 -0.03 -9.49
C TRP A 106 -22.14 -1.35 -9.38
N LYS A 107 -22.68 -2.46 -9.88
CA LYS A 107 -22.03 -3.78 -9.86
C LYS A 107 -20.81 -3.82 -10.79
N GLU A 108 -20.88 -3.19 -11.97
CA GLU A 108 -19.75 -3.05 -12.89
C GLU A 108 -18.62 -2.21 -12.28
N GLU A 109 -18.95 -1.05 -11.71
CA GLU A 109 -17.98 -0.19 -11.02
C GLU A 109 -17.34 -0.91 -9.83
N TYR A 110 -18.14 -1.63 -9.02
CA TYR A 110 -17.65 -2.40 -7.88
C TYR A 110 -16.65 -3.47 -8.31
N THR A 111 -16.94 -4.19 -9.40
CA THR A 111 -16.06 -5.23 -9.96
C THR A 111 -14.74 -4.63 -10.43
N LYS A 112 -14.80 -3.51 -11.15
CA LYS A 112 -13.61 -2.79 -11.63
C LYS A 112 -12.73 -2.32 -10.47
N LEU A 113 -13.32 -1.65 -9.47
CA LEU A 113 -12.58 -1.16 -8.30
C LEU A 113 -12.03 -2.29 -7.42
N THR A 114 -12.70 -3.45 -7.39
CA THR A 114 -12.20 -4.63 -6.69
C THR A 114 -10.94 -5.18 -7.35
N ALA A 115 -10.92 -5.22 -8.69
CA ALA A 115 -9.74 -5.61 -9.46
C ALA A 115 -8.59 -4.62 -9.26
N GLU A 116 -8.87 -3.31 -9.35
CA GLU A 116 -7.89 -2.25 -9.12
C GLU A 116 -7.28 -2.33 -7.71
N ARG A 117 -8.11 -2.46 -6.67
CA ARG A 117 -7.65 -2.66 -5.28
C ARG A 117 -6.72 -3.87 -5.16
N LYS A 118 -7.04 -4.99 -5.83
CA LYS A 118 -6.21 -6.19 -5.81
C LYS A 118 -4.83 -5.91 -6.39
N THR A 119 -4.77 -5.27 -7.56
CA THR A 119 -3.51 -4.91 -8.22
C THR A 119 -2.69 -3.94 -7.37
N LEU A 120 -3.31 -2.89 -6.81
CA LEU A 120 -2.63 -1.93 -5.94
C LEU A 120 -2.08 -2.60 -4.67
N ASN A 121 -2.85 -3.47 -4.03
CA ASN A 121 -2.39 -4.21 -2.84
C ASN A 121 -1.23 -5.16 -3.15
N GLN A 122 -1.28 -5.85 -4.29
CA GLN A 122 -0.17 -6.73 -4.70
C GLN A 122 1.12 -5.93 -4.89
N ARG A 123 1.05 -4.79 -5.60
CA ARG A 123 2.20 -3.89 -5.79
C ARG A 123 2.71 -3.33 -4.47
N TYR A 124 1.81 -2.92 -3.57
CA TYR A 124 2.18 -2.43 -2.25
C TYR A 124 2.93 -3.47 -1.43
N LEU A 125 2.47 -4.74 -1.43
CA LEU A 125 3.12 -5.82 -0.69
C LEU A 125 4.51 -6.14 -1.25
N ALA A 126 4.65 -6.21 -2.58
CA ALA A 126 5.95 -6.40 -3.22
C ALA A 126 6.93 -5.28 -2.85
N LEU A 127 6.51 -4.02 -3.02
CA LEU A 127 7.32 -2.86 -2.69
C LEU A 127 7.64 -2.77 -1.19
N LYS A 128 6.76 -3.25 -0.31
CA LYS A 128 7.01 -3.30 1.13
C LYS A 128 8.19 -4.20 1.49
N GLU A 129 8.30 -5.35 0.84
CA GLU A 129 9.46 -6.23 1.07
C GLU A 129 10.73 -5.64 0.45
N GLU A 130 10.65 -5.06 -0.75
CA GLU A 130 11.79 -4.37 -1.36
C GLU A 130 12.31 -3.22 -0.50
N VAL A 131 11.41 -2.38 0.07
CA VAL A 131 11.81 -1.28 0.97
C VAL A 131 12.51 -1.80 2.22
N LYS A 132 12.05 -2.90 2.81
CA LYS A 132 12.72 -3.50 3.97
C LYS A 132 14.13 -3.99 3.62
N GLU A 133 14.30 -4.62 2.45
CA GLU A 133 15.63 -5.06 1.99
C GLU A 133 16.53 -3.86 1.70
N ALA A 134 16.02 -2.84 1.02
CA ALA A 134 16.74 -1.59 0.76
C ALA A 134 17.15 -0.87 2.05
N GLU A 135 16.31 -0.86 3.09
CA GLU A 135 16.64 -0.27 4.39
C GLU A 135 17.80 -1.00 5.08
N LYS A 136 17.80 -2.33 5.03
CA LYS A 136 18.91 -3.15 5.56
C LYS A 136 20.20 -2.83 4.83
N ILE A 137 20.17 -2.85 3.50
CA ILE A 137 21.33 -2.54 2.64
C ILE A 137 21.85 -1.14 2.95
N ARG A 138 20.97 -0.15 3.07
CA ARG A 138 21.32 1.22 3.44
C ARG A 138 22.05 1.27 4.76
N LYS A 139 21.49 0.71 5.84
CA LYS A 139 22.16 0.63 7.16
C LYS A 139 23.53 -0.02 7.05
N SER A 140 23.65 -1.03 6.19
CA SER A 140 24.89 -1.75 6.01
C SER A 140 25.98 -0.95 5.30
N VAL A 141 25.65 -0.29 4.19
CA VAL A 141 26.55 0.63 3.47
C VAL A 141 27.04 1.73 4.42
N TYR A 142 26.13 2.36 5.18
CA TYR A 142 26.48 3.39 6.16
C TYR A 142 27.44 2.89 7.27
N SER A 143 27.30 1.63 7.70
CA SER A 143 28.20 1.05 8.70
C SER A 143 29.60 0.79 8.15
N ILE A 144 29.70 0.34 6.89
CA ILE A 144 30.98 0.08 6.21
C ILE A 144 31.73 1.39 6.02
N LEU A 145 31.08 2.42 5.49
CA LEU A 145 31.69 3.74 5.31
C LEU A 145 32.19 4.34 6.62
N ARG A 146 31.44 4.17 7.72
CA ARG A 146 31.88 4.59 9.06
C ARG A 146 33.10 3.82 9.54
N GLN A 147 33.18 2.52 9.24
CA GLN A 147 34.33 1.69 9.59
C GLN A 147 35.56 2.09 8.78
N GLU A 148 35.43 2.22 7.46
CA GLU A 148 36.51 2.68 6.57
C GLU A 148 37.05 4.05 7.00
N GLN A 149 36.18 4.99 7.38
CA GLN A 149 36.60 6.29 7.90
C GLN A 149 37.39 6.18 9.23
N ARG A 150 37.07 5.22 10.10
CA ARG A 150 37.80 4.98 11.34
C ARG A 150 39.17 4.36 11.08
N GLU A 151 39.25 3.45 10.11
CA GLU A 151 40.49 2.77 9.71
C GLU A 151 41.44 3.72 8.95
N GLN A 152 40.90 4.69 8.20
CA GLN A 152 41.68 5.71 7.50
C GLN A 152 42.10 6.89 8.38
N GLN A 153 41.53 7.06 9.58
CA GLN A 153 42.06 8.02 10.54
C GLN A 153 43.40 7.51 11.06
N PRO A 154 44.52 8.25 10.90
CA PRO A 154 45.76 7.86 11.54
C PRO A 154 45.49 7.77 13.04
N HIS A 155 45.79 6.61 13.64
CA HIS A 155 45.95 6.56 15.08
C HIS A 155 46.96 7.65 15.41
N ARG A 156 46.52 8.75 16.02
CA ARG A 156 47.42 9.66 16.73
C ARG A 156 48.07 8.75 17.76
N ALA A 157 49.26 8.26 17.41
CA ALA A 157 50.16 7.63 18.34
C ALA A 157 50.24 8.61 19.51
N GLN A 158 49.84 8.15 20.69
CA GLN A 158 50.32 8.74 21.92
C GLN A 158 51.81 8.38 22.03
N ASP A 159 52.60 8.93 21.11
CA ASP A 159 54.00 9.23 21.37
C ASP A 159 54.00 10.61 22.01
N ILE A 160 53.70 10.64 23.31
CA ILE A 160 54.29 11.65 24.18
C ILE A 160 55.34 10.90 24.98
N GLU A 161 56.57 11.22 24.60
CA GLU A 161 57.84 10.75 25.10
C GLU A 161 57.99 10.86 26.63
N ARG A 162 58.80 9.93 27.15
CA ARG A 162 59.70 10.01 28.34
C ARG A 162 59.11 9.93 29.74
#